data_AF-A0AAD7DH12-F1
#
_entry.id   AF-A0AAD7DH12-F1
#
_cell.length_a   1.000
_cell.length_b   1.000
_cell.length_c   1.000
_cell.angle_alpha   90.00
_cell.angle_beta   90.00
_cell.angle_gamma   90.00
#
_symmetry.space_group_name_H-M   'P 1'
#
loop_
_entity.id
_entity.type
_entity.pdbx_description
1 polymer ?
#
loop_
_entity_poly.entity_id
_entity_poly.type
_entity_poly.pdbx_seq_one_letter_code
_entity_poly.pdbx_strand_id
1 'polypeptide(L)'
;ALHLKLVHPPRISADAVDTELGARQGCSIGGGFCGTADPGVNCCAGLFCSSSNRCQSCGISAGFCGAAGDNVPCCAGLFCSASERCSACIGKGGLCQLEVPCCSGLCPNGQTCE
;
A
#
# COMPACT_ATOMS: atom_id res chain seq x y z
N ALA A 1 -53.27 16.17 8.35
CA ALA A 1 -51.95 16.59 7.85
C ALA A 1 -50.88 15.92 8.69
N LEU A 2 -50.26 14.85 8.19
CA LEU A 2 -49.25 14.08 8.92
C LEU A 2 -47.87 14.57 8.48
N HIS A 3 -47.21 15.39 9.30
CA HIS A 3 -45.85 15.85 9.05
C HIS A 3 -44.87 14.69 9.33
N LEU A 4 -44.57 13.90 8.30
CA LEU A 4 -43.51 12.91 8.33
C LEU A 4 -42.17 13.65 8.27
N LYS A 5 -41.52 13.87 9.42
CA LYS A 5 -40.13 14.34 9.46
C LYS A 5 -39.25 13.21 8.90
N LEU A 6 -38.72 13.41 7.69
CA LEU A 6 -37.60 12.64 7.16
C LEU A 6 -36.38 12.88 8.07
N VAL A 7 -36.24 12.04 9.11
CA VAL A 7 -34.98 11.90 9.83
C VAL A 7 -34.07 11.15 8.87
N HIS A 8 -33.12 11.88 8.28
CA HIS A 8 -32.06 11.26 7.50
C HIS A 8 -31.35 10.25 8.42
N PRO A 9 -31.22 8.96 8.05
CA PRO A 9 -30.36 8.07 8.81
C PRO A 9 -28.96 8.70 8.85
N PRO A 10 -28.22 8.58 9.96
CA PRO A 10 -26.83 9.01 9.97
C PRO A 10 -26.18 8.32 8.77
N ARG A 11 -25.64 9.12 7.84
CA ARG A 11 -24.72 8.58 6.85
C ARG A 11 -23.57 8.05 7.67
N ILE A 12 -23.59 6.74 7.96
CA ILE A 12 -22.41 6.02 8.38
C ILE A 12 -21.50 6.14 7.16
N SER A 13 -20.67 7.19 7.13
CA SER A 13 -19.61 7.30 6.13
C SER A 13 -18.86 5.99 6.14
N ALA A 14 -18.50 5.47 4.98
CA ALA A 14 -17.66 4.30 4.87
C ALA A 14 -16.37 4.44 5.73
N ASP A 15 -15.91 5.68 5.94
CA ASP A 15 -14.87 6.06 6.89
C ASP A 15 -15.08 5.54 8.33
N ALA A 16 -16.32 5.51 8.85
CA ALA A 16 -16.59 5.13 10.23
C ALA A 16 -16.47 3.61 10.45
N VAL A 17 -16.93 2.80 9.48
CA VAL A 17 -16.81 1.34 9.55
C VAL A 17 -15.35 0.90 9.45
N ASP A 18 -14.60 1.60 8.61
CA ASP A 18 -13.19 1.33 8.36
C ASP A 18 -12.35 1.81 9.58
N THR A 19 -12.71 2.95 10.20
CA THR A 19 -12.07 3.44 11.44
C THR A 19 -12.20 2.44 12.60
N GLU A 20 -13.34 1.77 12.76
CA GLU A 20 -13.48 0.74 13.80
C GLU A 20 -12.67 -0.53 13.50
N LEU A 21 -12.48 -0.88 12.23
CA LEU A 21 -11.62 -2.00 11.83
C LEU A 21 -10.15 -1.71 12.13
N GLY A 22 -9.68 -0.51 11.77
CA GLY A 22 -8.32 -0.05 12.08
C GLY A 22 -8.05 0.03 13.58
N ALA A 23 -8.97 0.59 14.35
CA ALA A 23 -8.85 0.69 15.81
C ALA A 23 -8.77 -0.69 16.49
N ARG A 24 -9.50 -1.70 15.98
CA ARG A 24 -9.44 -3.08 16.50
C ARG A 24 -8.14 -3.80 16.13
N GLN A 25 -7.51 -3.41 15.03
CA GLN A 25 -6.24 -3.99 14.56
C GLN A 25 -5.00 -3.20 15.02
N GLY A 26 -5.19 -2.07 15.71
CA GLY A 26 -4.10 -1.20 16.14
C GLY A 26 -3.38 -0.52 14.97
N CYS A 27 -4.07 -0.31 13.85
CA CYS A 27 -3.51 0.28 12.63
C CYS A 27 -4.46 1.29 11.98
N SER A 28 -3.92 2.16 11.15
CA SER A 28 -4.67 3.20 10.43
C SER A 28 -4.97 2.77 9.00
N ILE A 29 -6.19 3.04 8.59
CA ILE A 29 -6.78 2.58 7.34
C ILE A 29 -6.54 3.57 6.19
N GLY A 30 -7.02 3.27 4.98
CA GLY A 30 -6.85 4.15 3.82
C GLY A 30 -7.34 5.57 4.11
N GLY A 31 -6.46 6.56 3.94
CA GLY A 31 -6.73 7.97 4.23
C GLY A 31 -6.60 8.36 5.70
N GLY A 32 -6.38 7.42 6.64
CA GLY A 32 -6.11 7.71 8.05
C GLY A 32 -4.73 8.35 8.27
N PHE A 33 -4.50 8.93 9.44
CA PHE A 33 -3.21 9.52 9.80
C PHE A 33 -2.20 8.46 10.27
N CYS A 34 -0.91 8.75 10.13
CA CYS A 34 0.18 7.90 10.55
C CYS A 34 1.45 8.73 10.81
N GLY A 35 2.49 8.11 11.36
CA GLY A 35 3.82 8.73 11.46
C GLY A 35 3.83 9.90 12.44
N THR A 36 4.29 11.08 12.02
CA THR A 36 4.40 12.23 12.94
C THR A 36 3.07 12.92 13.23
N ALA A 37 2.06 12.71 12.37
CA ALA A 37 0.71 13.19 12.65
C ALA A 37 0.00 12.36 13.72
N ASP A 38 0.38 11.09 13.88
CA ASP A 38 -0.11 10.21 14.93
C ASP A 38 1.02 9.25 15.38
N PRO A 39 1.88 9.70 16.31
CA PRO A 39 3.09 8.96 16.68
C PRO A 39 2.75 7.63 17.35
N GLY A 40 3.18 6.54 16.71
CA GLY A 40 2.94 5.18 17.17
C GLY A 40 1.88 4.43 16.37
N VAL A 41 1.14 5.11 15.49
CA VAL A 41 0.15 4.48 14.62
C VAL A 41 0.77 4.15 13.25
N ASN A 42 0.78 2.85 12.95
CA ASN A 42 1.18 2.32 11.65
C ASN A 42 -0.04 2.12 10.75
N CYS A 43 0.16 2.17 9.44
CA CYS A 43 -0.90 1.83 8.50
C CYS A 43 -1.18 0.33 8.49
N CYS A 44 -2.43 -0.05 8.20
CA CYS A 44 -2.83 -1.44 8.09
C CYS A 44 -2.13 -2.14 6.91
N ALA A 45 -2.14 -3.47 6.91
CA ALA A 45 -1.50 -4.26 5.85
C ALA A 45 -2.00 -3.86 4.45
N GLY A 46 -1.08 -3.70 3.51
CA GLY A 46 -1.39 -3.20 2.16
C GLY A 46 -1.44 -1.67 2.06
N LEU A 47 -1.15 -0.95 3.14
CA LEU A 47 -1.01 0.49 3.16
C LEU A 47 0.39 0.89 3.64
N PHE A 48 0.83 2.08 3.25
CA PHE A 48 2.07 2.68 3.72
C PHE A 48 1.82 4.10 4.21
N CYS A 49 2.68 4.59 5.10
CA CYS A 49 2.63 5.96 5.55
C CYS A 49 3.36 6.87 4.56
N SER A 50 2.60 7.70 3.85
CA SER A 50 3.14 8.67 2.89
C SER A 50 3.78 9.88 3.59
N SER A 51 4.54 10.68 2.84
CA SER A 51 5.14 11.94 3.30
C SER A 51 4.11 12.95 3.82
N SER A 52 2.86 12.82 3.37
CA SER A 52 1.72 13.60 3.87
C SER A 52 1.17 13.11 5.23
N ASN A 53 1.84 12.16 5.88
CA ASN A 53 1.40 11.51 7.13
C ASN A 53 0.01 10.88 7.02
N ARG A 54 -0.27 10.31 5.85
CA ARG A 54 -1.52 9.63 5.54
C ARG A 54 -1.25 8.22 5.05
N CYS A 55 -2.09 7.29 5.47
CA CYS A 55 -2.06 5.92 4.99
C CYS A 55 -2.60 5.85 3.57
N GLN A 56 -1.77 5.40 2.65
CA GLN A 56 -2.11 5.24 1.24
C GLN A 56 -1.86 3.81 0.78
N SER A 57 -2.58 3.39 -0.25
CA SER A 57 -2.40 2.07 -0.85
C SER A 57 -0.98 1.93 -1.40
N CYS A 58 -0.36 0.78 -1.14
CA CYS A 58 0.87 0.40 -1.83
C CYS A 58 0.62 0.19 -3.34
N GLY A 59 1.70 0.24 -4.12
CA GLY A 59 1.65 -0.02 -5.56
C GLY A 59 1.32 -1.48 -5.86
N ILE A 60 0.26 -1.71 -6.64
CA ILE A 60 -0.10 -3.03 -7.19
C ILE A 60 0.74 -3.33 -8.45
N SER A 61 0.66 -4.55 -8.99
CA SER A 61 1.37 -4.93 -10.22
C SER A 61 1.16 -3.92 -11.36
N ALA A 62 2.25 -3.53 -12.01
CA ALA A 62 2.36 -2.45 -13.01
C ALA A 62 2.01 -1.03 -12.51
N GLY A 63 1.62 -0.87 -11.25
CA GLY A 63 1.45 0.41 -10.58
C GLY A 63 2.80 1.10 -10.38
N PHE A 64 2.79 2.43 -10.33
CA PHE A 64 4.02 3.21 -10.20
C PHE A 64 4.65 3.08 -8.82
N CYS A 65 5.98 3.05 -8.78
CA CYS A 65 6.80 3.04 -7.57
C CYS A 65 8.08 3.85 -7.81
N GLY A 66 8.66 4.42 -6.77
CA GLY A 66 9.88 5.23 -6.88
C GLY A 66 9.63 6.74 -7.00
N ALA A 67 10.66 7.48 -7.40
CA ALA A 67 10.74 8.94 -7.26
C ALA A 67 9.68 9.70 -8.06
N ALA A 68 9.22 9.15 -9.19
CA ALA A 68 8.13 9.73 -9.97
C ALA A 68 6.74 9.58 -9.33
N GLY A 69 6.59 8.72 -8.32
CA GLY A 69 5.32 8.41 -7.66
C GLY A 69 5.39 8.49 -6.14
N ASP A 70 6.00 9.55 -5.59
CA ASP A 70 6.07 9.83 -4.15
C ASP A 70 6.80 8.76 -3.30
N ASN A 71 7.67 7.95 -3.91
CA ASN A 71 8.26 6.77 -3.27
C ASN A 71 7.21 5.78 -2.74
N VAL A 72 6.08 5.64 -3.44
CA VAL A 72 5.07 4.61 -3.13
C VAL A 72 5.75 3.24 -3.14
N PRO A 73 5.80 2.54 -1.99
CA PRO A 73 6.34 1.19 -1.95
C PRO A 73 5.38 0.24 -2.64
N CYS A 74 5.93 -0.78 -3.29
CA CYS A 74 5.13 -1.86 -3.84
C CYS A 74 4.52 -2.70 -2.72
N CYS A 75 3.34 -3.26 -2.99
CA CYS A 75 2.69 -4.17 -2.05
C CYS A 75 3.54 -5.41 -1.77
N ALA A 76 3.30 -6.07 -0.64
CA ALA A 76 4.04 -7.25 -0.24
C ALA A 76 4.10 -8.30 -1.37
N GLY A 77 5.32 -8.76 -1.68
CA GLY A 77 5.59 -9.71 -2.77
C GLY A 77 5.88 -9.05 -4.14
N LEU A 78 5.78 -7.72 -4.24
CA LEU A 78 6.16 -6.95 -5.42
C LEU A 78 7.41 -6.12 -5.15
N PHE A 79 8.16 -5.86 -6.20
CA PHE A 79 9.43 -5.14 -6.20
C PHE A 79 9.33 -3.95 -7.15
N CYS A 80 9.96 -2.85 -6.75
CA CYS A 80 10.00 -1.69 -7.62
C CYS A 80 11.08 -1.87 -8.68
N SER A 81 10.66 -1.95 -9.94
CA SER A 81 11.59 -2.08 -11.06
C SER A 81 12.23 -0.75 -11.44
N ALA A 82 13.33 -0.79 -12.20
CA ALA A 82 13.94 0.43 -12.72
C ALA A 82 13.02 1.22 -13.66
N SER A 83 12.02 0.58 -14.28
CA SER A 83 10.93 1.28 -14.98
C SER A 83 9.91 1.96 -14.06
N GLU A 84 10.22 2.11 -12.76
CA GLU A 84 9.36 2.73 -11.74
C GLU A 84 8.00 2.06 -11.64
N ARG A 85 7.96 0.73 -11.79
CA ARG A 85 6.73 -0.07 -11.72
C ARG A 85 6.87 -1.27 -10.80
N CYS A 86 5.81 -1.54 -10.05
CA CYS A 86 5.74 -2.71 -9.20
C CYS A 86 5.59 -3.97 -10.04
N SER A 87 6.52 -4.89 -9.86
CA SER A 87 6.56 -6.16 -10.58
C SER A 87 6.78 -7.30 -9.60
N ALA A 88 6.24 -8.48 -9.92
CA ALA A 88 6.56 -9.68 -9.15
C ALA A 88 8.05 -9.99 -9.28
N CYS A 89 8.63 -10.65 -8.27
CA CYS A 89 9.98 -11.18 -8.37
C CYS A 89 10.12 -12.18 -9.52
N ILE A 90 11.36 -12.38 -9.96
CA ILE A 90 11.68 -13.34 -11.01
C ILE A 90 11.78 -14.74 -10.38
N GLY A 91 11.01 -15.67 -10.92
CA GLY A 91 11.02 -17.08 -10.50
C GLY A 91 12.27 -17.84 -10.98
N LYS A 92 12.46 -19.05 -10.44
CA LYS A 92 13.57 -19.94 -10.83
C LYS A 92 13.62 -20.16 -12.34
N GLY A 93 14.82 -20.10 -12.92
CA GLY A 93 15.05 -20.21 -14.37
C GLY A 93 14.85 -18.91 -15.14
N GLY A 94 14.35 -17.85 -14.51
CA GLY A 94 14.28 -16.52 -15.10
C GLY A 94 15.63 -15.79 -15.03
N LEU A 95 15.96 -15.03 -16.06
CA LEU A 95 17.12 -14.13 -16.02
C LEU A 95 16.78 -12.94 -15.15
N CYS A 96 17.52 -12.74 -14.07
CA CYS A 96 17.46 -11.43 -13.46
C CYS A 96 18.23 -10.43 -14.32
N GLN A 97 17.59 -9.30 -14.53
CA GLN A 97 18.27 -8.10 -14.96
C GLN A 97 18.30 -7.16 -13.75
N LEU A 98 19.11 -6.09 -13.82
CA LEU A 98 19.32 -5.11 -12.73
C LEU A 98 18.04 -4.57 -12.05
N GLU A 99 16.88 -4.86 -12.62
CA GLU A 99 15.62 -4.16 -12.41
C GLU A 99 14.64 -4.95 -11.54
N VAL A 100 14.72 -6.29 -11.42
CA VAL A 100 13.81 -7.06 -10.54
C VAL A 100 14.57 -8.23 -9.90
N PRO A 101 14.55 -8.38 -8.56
CA PRO A 101 15.27 -9.47 -7.90
C PRO A 101 14.60 -10.84 -8.09
N CYS A 102 15.38 -11.89 -7.85
CA CYS A 102 14.86 -13.24 -7.75
C CYS A 102 13.97 -13.38 -6.51
N CYS A 103 12.97 -14.25 -6.55
CA CYS A 103 12.10 -14.50 -5.39
C CYS A 103 12.88 -15.07 -4.19
N SER A 104 13.98 -15.78 -4.45
CA SER A 104 14.92 -16.31 -3.47
C SER A 104 15.97 -15.28 -2.99
N GLY A 105 15.90 -14.03 -3.48
CA GLY A 105 16.74 -12.93 -3.03
C GLY A 105 17.79 -12.50 -4.06
N LEU A 106 19.06 -12.56 -3.64
CA LEU A 106 20.20 -11.95 -4.33
C LEU A 106 20.20 -12.33 -5.81
N CYS A 107 20.27 -11.31 -6.65
CA CYS A 107 20.61 -11.53 -8.03
C CYS A 107 21.92 -10.86 -8.42
N PRO A 108 23.02 -11.63 -8.54
CA PRO A 108 24.21 -11.16 -9.22
C PRO A 108 23.91 -10.85 -10.70
N ASN A 109 24.33 -9.65 -11.13
CA ASN A 109 24.03 -9.07 -12.44
C ASN A 109 24.11 -10.09 -13.60
N GLY A 110 22.97 -10.32 -14.27
CA GLY A 110 22.88 -11.11 -15.50
C GLY A 110 22.85 -12.63 -15.30
N GLN A 111 22.64 -13.11 -14.07
CA GLN A 111 22.50 -14.54 -13.81
C GLN A 111 21.03 -14.99 -13.79
N THR A 112 20.85 -16.31 -13.94
CA THR A 112 19.55 -16.95 -13.84
C THR A 112 19.20 -17.17 -12.37
N CYS A 113 17.95 -16.91 -11.98
CA CYS A 113 17.46 -17.21 -10.65
C CYS A 113 17.52 -18.73 -10.39
N GLU A 114 18.25 -19.14 -9.36
CA GLU A 114 18.41 -20.56 -8.96
C GLU A 114 17.36 -21.06 -7.99
#